data_AF-A0A0F3GXU7-F1
#
_entry.id   AF-A0A0F3GXU7-F1
#
_cell.length_a   1.000
_cell.length_b   1.000
_cell.length_c   1.000
_cell.angle_alpha   90.00
_cell.angle_beta   90.00
_cell.angle_gamma   90.00
#
_symmetry.space_group_name_H-M   'P 1'
#
loop_
_entity.id
_entity.type
_entity.pdbx_description
1 polymer ?
#
loop_
_entity_poly.entity_id
_entity_poly.type
_entity_poly.pdbx_seq_one_letter_code
_entity_poly.pdbx_strand_id
1 'polypeptide(L)' 'MHRALPSVPLIGMGGIMTAEDAIEFILAGAGAVAIGTANFANPQAALHVIDGIVQYMSRHNIADVNDIVGGVIC' A
#
# COMPACT_ATOMS: atom_id res chain seq x y z
N MET A 1 5.98 3.62 13.69
CA MET A 1 6.28 2.17 13.85
C MET A 1 7.48 1.75 13.03
N HIS A 2 7.47 1.93 11.71
CA HIS A 2 8.61 1.57 10.85
C HIS A 2 9.95 2.17 11.34
N ARG A 3 9.99 3.45 11.72
CA ARG A 3 11.19 4.08 12.31
C ARG A 3 11.65 3.49 13.66
N ALA A 4 10.74 2.93 14.45
CA ALA A 4 11.05 2.35 15.76
C ALA A 4 11.48 0.88 15.65
N LEU A 5 10.99 0.17 14.64
CA LEU A 5 11.25 -1.24 14.38
C LEU A 5 11.52 -1.47 12.88
N PRO A 6 12.66 -0.99 12.36
CA PRO A 6 12.94 -0.97 10.92
C PRO A 6 13.02 -2.36 10.29
N SER A 7 13.34 -3.39 11.08
CA SER A 7 13.51 -4.76 10.61
C SER A 7 12.23 -5.60 10.71
N VAL A 8 11.14 -5.07 11.26
CA VAL A 8 9.90 -5.82 11.44
C VAL A 8 9.00 -5.60 10.22
N PRO A 9 8.62 -6.66 9.47
CA PRO A 9 7.65 -6.53 8.40
C PRO A 9 6.31 -6.02 8.93
N LEU A 10 5.76 -4.97 8.31
CA LEU A 10 4.50 -4.36 8.71
C LEU A 10 3.42 -4.63 7.67
N ILE A 11 2.25 -5.09 8.13
CA ILE A 11 1.04 -5.18 7.32
C ILE A 11 0.11 -4.04 7.73
N GLY A 12 -0.14 -3.11 6.82
CA GLY A 12 -1.11 -2.03 6.99
C GLY A 12 -2.54 -2.54 6.83
N MET A 13 -3.43 -2.19 7.75
CA MET A 13 -4.84 -2.59 7.70
C MET A 13 -5.71 -1.46 8.24
N GLY A 14 -6.86 -1.27 7.59
CA GLY A 14 -7.93 -0.40 8.07
C GLY A 14 -8.31 0.67 7.05
N GLY A 15 -9.55 0.62 6.57
CA GLY A 15 -10.10 1.69 5.72
C GLY A 15 -9.61 1.73 4.27
N ILE A 16 -8.81 0.76 3.81
CA ILE A 16 -8.31 0.72 2.43
C ILE A 16 -9.45 0.38 1.47
N MET A 17 -9.86 1.36 0.68
CA MET A 17 -10.91 1.27 -0.33
C MET A 17 -10.38 1.49 -1.75
N THR A 18 -9.27 2.22 -1.90
CA THR A 18 -8.66 2.52 -3.19
C THR A 18 -7.15 2.23 -3.22
N ALA A 19 -6.54 2.38 -4.40
CA ALA A 19 -5.10 2.22 -4.57
C ALA A 19 -4.31 3.33 -3.86
N GLU A 20 -4.84 4.54 -3.85
CA GLU A 20 -4.26 5.68 -3.15
C GLU A 20 -4.14 5.39 -1.65
N ASP A 21 -5.19 4.87 -1.01
CA ASP A 21 -5.15 4.46 0.40
C ASP A 21 -4.02 3.45 0.64
N ALA A 22 -3.91 2.44 -0.22
CA ALA A 22 -2.85 1.42 -0.10
C ALA A 22 -1.44 2.01 -0.26
N ILE A 23 -1.26 2.93 -1.22
CA ILE A 23 0.01 3.63 -1.45
C ILE A 23 0.38 4.46 -0.23
N GLU A 24 -0.56 5.15 0.41
CA GLU A 24 -0.30 5.91 1.64
C GLU A 24 0.21 5.01 2.78
N PHE A 25 -0.38 3.82 2.96
CA PHE A 25 0.12 2.85 3.93
C PHE A 25 1.54 2.35 3.60
N ILE A 26 1.81 2.09 2.32
CA ILE A 26 3.14 1.64 1.86
C ILE A 26 4.18 2.74 2.12
N LEU A 27 3.87 3.96 1.71
CA LEU A 27 4.69 5.16 1.95
C LEU A 27 4.95 5.43 3.44
N ALA A 28 3.98 5.10 4.31
CA ALA A 28 4.13 5.18 5.76
C ALA A 28 5.01 4.04 6.36
N GLY A 29 5.42 3.07 5.56
CA GLY A 29 6.33 1.98 5.93
C GLY A 29 5.68 0.59 6.03
N ALA A 30 4.46 0.40 5.52
CA ALA A 30 3.88 -0.93 5.38
C ALA A 30 4.55 -1.68 4.19
N GLY A 31 4.95 -2.93 4.42
CA GLY A 31 5.45 -3.81 3.36
C GLY A 31 4.34 -4.59 2.65
N ALA A 32 3.16 -4.66 3.25
CA ALA A 32 1.95 -5.22 2.65
C ALA A 32 0.72 -4.50 3.20
N VAL A 33 -0.41 -4.63 2.49
CA VAL A 33 -1.70 -4.08 2.93
C VAL A 33 -2.79 -5.15 2.90
N ALA A 34 -3.74 -5.04 3.83
CA ALA A 34 -4.89 -5.94 3.94
C ALA A 34 -6.20 -5.22 3.64
N ILE A 35 -7.00 -5.82 2.75
CA ILE A 35 -8.28 -5.28 2.30
C ILE A 35 -9.38 -6.18 2.84
N GLY A 36 -10.23 -5.61 3.70
CA GLY A 36 -11.32 -6.32 4.37
C GLY A 36 -12.69 -5.79 3.95
N THR A 37 -13.11 -4.66 4.55
CA THR A 37 -14.44 -4.07 4.35
C THR A 37 -14.78 -3.82 2.87
N ALA A 38 -13.82 -3.35 2.07
CA ALA A 38 -14.03 -3.10 0.65
C ALA A 38 -14.45 -4.36 -0.13
N ASN A 39 -13.96 -5.54 0.27
CA ASN A 39 -14.29 -6.80 -0.39
C ASN A 39 -15.77 -7.19 -0.22
N PHE A 40 -16.44 -6.75 0.84
CA PHE A 40 -17.87 -6.99 1.03
C PHE A 40 -18.74 -6.17 0.07
N ALA A 41 -18.30 -4.97 -0.29
CA ALA A 41 -18.97 -4.13 -1.27
C ALA A 41 -18.63 -4.55 -2.71
N ASN A 42 -17.37 -4.95 -2.93
CA ASN A 42 -16.86 -5.40 -4.21
C ASN A 42 -15.82 -6.52 -4.00
N PRO A 43 -16.12 -7.79 -4.31
CA PRO A 43 -15.17 -8.89 -4.17
C PRO A 43 -13.87 -8.73 -4.97
N GLN A 44 -13.85 -7.87 -5.99
CA GLN A 44 -12.67 -7.56 -6.79
C GLN A 44 -11.92 -6.30 -6.31
N ALA A 45 -12.29 -5.71 -5.16
CA ALA A 45 -11.66 -4.49 -4.66
C ALA A 45 -10.14 -4.64 -4.56
N ALA A 46 -9.65 -5.78 -4.08
CA ALA A 46 -8.22 -6.06 -4.03
C ALA A 46 -7.53 -6.04 -5.41
N LEU A 47 -8.18 -6.54 -6.45
CA LEU A 47 -7.64 -6.50 -7.82
C LEU A 47 -7.58 -5.07 -8.35
N HIS A 48 -8.63 -4.28 -8.12
CA HIS A 48 -8.65 -2.87 -8.53
C HIS A 48 -7.55 -2.06 -7.83
N VAL A 49 -7.30 -2.35 -6.55
CA VAL A 49 -6.19 -1.75 -5.78
C VAL A 49 -4.85 -2.13 -6.39
N ILE A 50 -4.63 -3.41 -6.73
CA ILE A 50 -3.40 -3.87 -7.40
C ILE A 50 -3.19 -3.12 -8.72
N ASP A 51 -4.23 -3.04 -9.57
CA ASP A 51 -4.15 -2.33 -10.85
C ASP A 51 -3.79 -0.85 -10.66
N GLY A 52 -4.40 -0.18 -9.68
CA GLY A 52 -4.09 1.21 -9.38
C GLY A 52 -2.67 1.41 -8.85
N ILE A 53 -2.15 0.49 -8.02
CA ILE A 53 -0.74 0.51 -7.56
C ILE A 53 0.21 0.37 -8.75
N VAL A 54 -0.04 -0.58 -9.66
CA VAL A 54 0.77 -0.77 -10.87
C VAL A 54 0.75 0.50 -11.74
N GLN A 55 -0.41 1.13 -11.91
CA GLN A 55 -0.52 2.39 -12.65
C GLN A 55 0.22 3.54 -11.97
N TYR A 56 0.20 3.61 -10.64
CA TYR A 56 0.98 4.59 -9.89
C TYR A 56 2.48 4.38 -10.12
N MET A 57 2.97 3.15 -9.93
CA MET A 57 4.37 2.81 -10.15
C MET A 57 4.83 3.14 -11.57
N SER A 58 4.02 2.81 -12.57
CA SER A 58 4.27 3.14 -13.97
C SER A 58 4.37 4.65 -14.21
N ARG A 59 3.43 5.44 -13.65
CA ARG A 59 3.44 6.91 -13.76
C ARG A 59 4.66 7.56 -13.11
N HIS A 60 5.20 6.95 -12.06
CA HIS A 60 6.34 7.46 -11.31
C HIS A 60 7.68 6.81 -11.70
N ASN A 61 7.71 5.94 -12.72
CA ASN A 61 8.89 5.18 -13.15
C ASN A 61 9.52 4.35 -12.01
N ILE A 62 8.68 3.78 -11.14
CA ILE A 62 9.10 2.90 -10.04
C ILE A 62 9.07 1.46 -10.55
N ALA A 63 10.19 0.75 -10.44
CA ALA A 63 10.30 -0.64 -10.87
C ALA A 63 10.01 -1.64 -9.75
N ASP A 64 10.30 -1.28 -8.50
CA ASP A 64 10.05 -2.12 -7.33
C ASP A 64 9.18 -1.37 -6.30
N VAL A 65 8.11 -2.01 -5.82
CA VAL A 65 7.23 -1.44 -4.78
C VAL A 65 8.00 -1.20 -3.47
N ASN A 66 9.09 -1.94 -3.24
CA ASN A 66 9.94 -1.73 -2.07
C ASN A 66 10.61 -0.35 -2.07
N ASP A 67 10.79 0.29 -3.24
CA ASP A 67 11.43 1.61 -3.37
C ASP A 67 10.60 2.74 -2.73
N ILE A 68 9.29 2.50 -2.53
CA ILE A 68 8.40 3.47 -1.90
C ILE A 68 8.04 3.13 -0.45
N VAL A 69 8.48 1.98 0.08
CA VAL A 69 8.22 1.60 1.47
C VAL A 69 8.93 2.57 2.40
N GLY A 70 8.17 3.29 3.23
CA GLY A 70 8.75 4.27 4.17
C GLY A 70 9.30 5.54 3.50
N GLY A 71 8.89 5.82 2.25
CA GLY A 71 9.31 7.01 1.50
C GLY A 71 8.79 8.34 2.05
N VAL A 72 7.88 8.32 3.04
CA VAL A 72 7.45 9.54 3.74
C VAL A 72 8.58 10.06 4.63
N ILE A 73 9.16 11.18 4.20
CA ILE A 73 10.03 12.01 5.02
C ILE A 73 9.13 13.04 5.72
N CYS A 74 8.82 12.81 7.00
CA CYS A 74 8.40 13.88 7.91
C CYS A 74 9.62 14.56 8.51
#